data_AF-A0A9P5D1U4-F1
#
_entry.id   AF-A0A9P5D1U4-F1
#
_cell.length_a   1.000
_cell.length_b   1.000
_cell.length_c   1.000
_cell.angle_alpha   90.00
_cell.angle_beta   90.00
_cell.angle_gamma   90.00
#
_symmetry.space_group_name_H-M   'P 1'
#
loop_
_entity.id
_entity.type
_entity.pdbx_description
1 polymer ?
#
loop_
_entity_poly.entity_id
_entity_poly.type
_entity_poly.pdbx_seq_one_letter_code
_entity_poly.pdbx_strand_id
1 'polypeptide(L)'
;MDSMLNFRSPFSWFSSAGKDDGNSPGVEIKPIQAHDIESAEEKPGRRLRQLLKLNHATNAILYNNLSFFNHIPHLLSTAYLLGGSSDHLDRLYEAESKEQEPWTASPSEIGQAEDWRVALGKREYQRAYLDFFEDELSRMGYDWNAVILRYLCSEEKPLINSLIAGFGHPLIHLGYAFEVSSREVAMESLAMVSCCYDDVYKFFDEPSDLQKSMAPKYTTSSPFEVLHKIHGDKRFDGIFRSPGANNVEVLLKTQQELVLEHWMAWVPQGAILTEQLHTIQRLATTLMATRHEGKQHDFFFDHLLTTTHALRVILPLVPKKFHGPLLRQWFLLAVAIYIAQLRPQINVKDIECYNIDGKDWAWVDKQALTHEMAISPHYIKPLRTLKEAAKTWSDEEGFFLRAAVKFIETFDGFGGLG
;
A
#
# COMPACT_ATOMS: atom_id res chain seq x y z
N MET A 1 -21.66 41.52 10.21
CA MET A 1 -22.30 40.43 9.46
C MET A 1 -21.17 39.60 8.89
N ASP A 2 -20.53 38.82 9.76
CA ASP A 2 -19.39 37.99 9.40
C ASP A 2 -19.85 36.54 9.35
N SER A 3 -20.03 36.04 8.13
CA SER A 3 -20.23 34.62 7.84
C SER A 3 -18.86 33.95 7.84
N MET A 4 -18.35 33.59 9.02
CA MET A 4 -17.22 32.66 9.12
C MET A 4 -17.71 31.25 8.76
N LEU A 5 -17.36 30.81 7.55
CA LEU A 5 -17.38 29.41 7.16
C LEU A 5 -16.39 28.66 8.07
N ASN A 6 -16.93 27.96 9.06
CA ASN A 6 -16.16 27.08 9.94
C ASN A 6 -15.72 25.85 9.14
N PHE A 7 -14.52 25.90 8.55
CA PHE A 7 -13.85 24.70 8.03
C PHE A 7 -13.48 23.80 9.21
N ARG A 8 -14.22 22.71 9.40
CA ARG A 8 -13.88 21.65 10.36
C ARG A 8 -12.60 20.97 9.88
N SER A 9 -11.65 20.77 10.79
CA SER A 9 -10.47 19.93 10.53
C SER A 9 -10.92 18.56 10.02
N PRO A 10 -10.28 17.97 8.98
CA PRO A 10 -10.62 16.64 8.47
C PRO A 10 -10.52 15.55 9.54
N PHE A 11 -9.91 15.84 10.69
CA PHE A 11 -9.81 14.93 11.83
C PHE A 11 -10.88 15.12 12.92
N SER A 12 -11.69 16.19 12.88
CA SER A 12 -12.64 16.48 13.97
C SER A 12 -13.84 15.53 14.04
N TRP A 13 -13.98 14.63 13.05
CA TRP A 13 -15.05 13.64 12.99
C TRP A 13 -14.64 12.27 13.53
N PHE A 14 -13.33 12.00 13.68
CA PHE A 14 -12.85 10.74 14.27
C PHE A 14 -13.18 10.61 15.76
N SER A 15 -13.59 11.70 16.45
CA SER A 15 -14.03 11.61 17.85
C SER A 15 -15.49 11.20 18.02
N SER A 16 -16.31 11.18 16.96
CA SER A 16 -17.76 10.95 17.09
C SER A 16 -18.33 9.86 16.18
N ALA A 17 -17.55 9.32 15.24
CA ALA A 17 -18.00 8.30 14.28
C ALA A 17 -17.21 6.97 14.39
N GLY A 18 -16.89 6.58 15.61
CA GLY A 18 -16.62 5.20 15.96
C GLY A 18 -17.29 4.98 17.31
N LYS A 19 -18.27 4.09 17.39
CA LYS A 19 -18.56 3.49 18.70
C LYS A 19 -17.23 2.90 19.14
N ASP A 20 -16.68 3.49 20.18
CA ASP A 20 -15.48 3.03 20.83
C ASP A 20 -15.77 1.61 21.32
N ASP A 21 -15.39 0.61 20.53
CA ASP A 21 -15.33 -0.79 20.98
C ASP A 21 -14.14 -0.86 21.94
N GLY A 22 -14.27 -0.20 23.11
CA GLY A 22 -13.20 0.14 24.06
C GLY A 22 -12.46 -1.04 24.68
N ASN A 23 -12.65 -2.25 24.14
CA ASN A 23 -12.02 -3.50 24.54
C ASN A 23 -11.22 -4.19 23.43
N SER A 24 -11.22 -3.69 22.18
CA SER A 24 -10.44 -4.30 21.09
C SER A 24 -8.99 -3.79 21.12
N PRO A 25 -7.98 -4.68 21.15
CA PRO A 25 -6.58 -4.26 21.03
C PRO A 25 -6.36 -3.59 19.66
N GLY A 26 -5.71 -2.44 19.67
CA GLY A 26 -5.44 -1.64 18.47
C GLY A 26 -3.97 -1.25 18.36
N VAL A 27 -3.55 -0.92 17.14
CA VAL A 27 -2.32 -0.15 16.90
C VAL A 27 -2.50 1.26 17.47
N GLU A 28 -1.72 1.60 18.48
CA GLU A 28 -1.64 2.93 19.08
C GLU A 28 -0.49 3.70 18.43
N ILE A 29 -0.81 4.59 17.49
CA ILE A 29 0.17 5.41 16.78
C ILE A 29 -0.43 6.76 16.40
N LYS A 30 0.37 7.82 16.46
CA LYS A 30 -0.08 9.15 16.06
C LYS A 30 -0.39 9.16 14.55
N PRO A 31 -1.52 9.75 14.12
CA PRO A 31 -1.75 10.04 12.71
C PRO A 31 -0.58 10.83 12.12
N ILE A 32 -0.25 10.52 10.87
CA ILE A 32 0.73 11.31 10.13
C ILE A 32 0.17 12.69 9.80
N GLN A 33 1.05 13.63 9.45
CA GLN A 33 0.62 14.94 8.98
C GLN A 33 -0.04 14.80 7.61
N ALA A 34 -1.33 15.10 7.53
CA ALA A 34 -2.01 15.29 6.25
C ALA A 34 -1.64 16.67 5.67
N HIS A 35 -1.46 16.71 4.35
CA HIS A 35 -1.19 17.90 3.57
C HIS A 35 -2.46 18.24 2.79
N ASP A 36 -3.18 19.27 3.21
CA ASP A 36 -4.39 19.71 2.52
C ASP A 36 -4.03 20.45 1.23
N ILE A 37 -3.93 19.70 0.12
CA ILE A 37 -3.63 20.30 -1.17
C ILE A 37 -4.82 21.07 -1.74
N GLU A 38 -6.05 20.86 -1.27
CA GLU A 38 -7.24 21.58 -1.75
C GLU A 38 -7.20 23.04 -1.32
N SER A 39 -6.72 23.32 -0.10
CA SER A 39 -6.54 24.69 0.42
C SER A 39 -5.13 25.25 0.22
N ALA A 40 -4.17 24.48 -0.30
CA ALA A 40 -2.78 24.90 -0.50
C ALA A 40 -2.64 26.24 -1.28
N GLU A 41 -1.85 27.14 -0.71
CA GLU A 41 -1.54 28.47 -1.26
C GLU A 41 -0.15 28.52 -1.91
N GLU A 42 0.75 27.60 -1.59
CA GLU A 42 2.06 27.51 -2.21
C GLU A 42 1.96 26.96 -3.64
N LYS A 43 2.86 27.44 -4.51
CA LYS A 43 2.86 27.07 -5.95
C LYS A 43 2.91 25.54 -6.16
N PRO A 44 3.75 24.76 -5.44
CA PRO A 44 3.79 23.30 -5.59
C PRO A 44 2.48 22.60 -5.21
N GLY A 45 1.87 22.94 -4.07
CA GLY A 45 0.61 22.30 -3.63
C GLY A 45 -0.56 22.57 -4.58
N ARG A 46 -0.70 23.82 -5.05
CA ARG A 46 -1.67 24.13 -6.12
C ARG A 46 -1.40 23.34 -7.40
N ARG A 47 -0.12 23.14 -7.75
CA ARG A 47 0.22 22.41 -8.97
C ARG A 47 -0.05 20.93 -8.84
N LEU A 48 0.28 20.31 -7.70
CA LEU A 48 -0.08 18.93 -7.39
C LEU A 48 -1.59 18.73 -7.53
N ARG A 49 -2.40 19.59 -6.90
CA ARG A 49 -3.86 19.55 -7.02
C ARG A 49 -4.34 19.57 -8.47
N GLN A 50 -3.79 20.47 -9.29
CA GLN A 50 -4.15 20.55 -10.71
C GLN A 50 -3.78 19.28 -11.49
N LEU A 51 -2.60 18.72 -11.25
CA LEU A 51 -2.12 17.53 -11.96
C LEU A 51 -2.87 16.26 -11.53
N LEU A 52 -3.23 16.13 -10.25
CA LEU A 52 -4.06 15.02 -9.79
C LEU A 52 -5.47 15.09 -10.39
N LYS A 53 -6.09 16.28 -10.44
CA LYS A 53 -7.39 16.47 -11.11
C LYS A 53 -7.33 16.21 -12.61
N LEU A 54 -6.22 16.61 -13.26
CA LEU A 54 -6.00 16.29 -14.66
C LEU A 54 -5.87 14.77 -14.87
N ASN A 55 -5.04 14.10 -14.07
CA ASN A 55 -4.88 12.64 -14.12
C ASN A 55 -6.22 11.92 -13.96
N HIS A 56 -6.97 12.29 -12.92
CA HIS A 56 -8.29 11.75 -12.61
C HIS A 56 -9.26 11.87 -13.79
N ALA A 57 -9.25 13.03 -14.46
CA ALA A 57 -10.13 13.29 -15.59
C ALA A 57 -9.70 12.55 -16.87
N THR A 58 -8.41 12.33 -17.10
CA THR A 58 -7.91 11.86 -18.40
C THR A 58 -7.50 10.40 -18.41
N ASN A 59 -6.87 9.89 -17.35
CA ASN A 59 -6.15 8.62 -17.35
C ASN A 59 -6.87 7.57 -16.53
N ALA A 60 -6.98 6.36 -17.08
CA ALA A 60 -7.56 5.23 -16.39
C ALA A 60 -6.74 4.82 -15.14
N ILE A 61 -7.39 4.21 -14.14
CA ILE A 61 -6.70 3.67 -12.95
C ILE A 61 -5.98 2.35 -13.27
N LEU A 62 -6.45 1.62 -14.28
CA LEU A 62 -5.85 0.41 -14.83
C LEU A 62 -5.58 0.59 -16.33
N TYR A 63 -4.39 0.21 -16.78
CA TYR A 63 -3.95 0.31 -18.18
C TYR A 63 -3.23 -0.96 -18.64
N ASN A 64 -2.81 -1.01 -19.91
CA ASN A 64 -2.11 -2.13 -20.53
C ASN A 64 -2.91 -3.43 -20.39
N ASN A 65 -4.05 -3.49 -21.08
CA ASN A 65 -5.02 -4.60 -20.97
C ASN A 65 -5.45 -4.83 -19.51
N LEU A 66 -5.69 -3.74 -18.78
CA LEU A 66 -6.15 -3.75 -17.38
C LEU A 66 -5.22 -4.48 -16.41
N SER A 67 -3.94 -4.64 -16.76
CA SER A 67 -2.96 -5.40 -15.99
C SER A 67 -2.10 -4.52 -15.09
N PHE A 68 -1.84 -3.28 -15.51
CA PHE A 68 -0.99 -2.32 -14.78
C PHE A 68 -1.83 -1.23 -14.12
N PHE A 69 -1.22 -0.53 -13.15
CA PHE A 69 -1.88 0.46 -12.31
C PHE A 69 -1.31 1.85 -12.56
N ASN A 70 -2.16 2.86 -12.63
CA ASN A 70 -1.70 4.23 -12.78
C ASN A 70 -0.98 4.72 -11.50
N HIS A 71 0.32 4.97 -11.60
CA HIS A 71 1.18 5.39 -10.49
C HIS A 71 1.38 6.92 -10.42
N ILE A 72 0.79 7.71 -11.32
CA ILE A 72 0.93 9.18 -11.33
C ILE A 72 0.59 9.79 -9.96
N PRO A 73 -0.52 9.43 -9.30
CA PRO A 73 -0.83 9.97 -7.98
C PRO A 73 0.24 9.68 -6.95
N HIS A 74 0.87 8.51 -7.00
CA HIS A 74 1.92 8.12 -6.07
C HIS A 74 3.22 8.89 -6.34
N LEU A 75 3.61 8.99 -7.61
CA LEU A 75 4.82 9.69 -8.05
C LEU A 75 4.78 11.17 -7.66
N LEU A 76 3.71 11.86 -8.08
CA LEU A 76 3.58 13.30 -7.85
C LEU A 76 3.44 13.64 -6.36
N SER A 77 2.65 12.87 -5.62
CA SER A 77 2.48 13.06 -4.18
C SER A 77 3.80 12.84 -3.45
N THR A 78 4.55 11.80 -3.80
CA THR A 78 5.87 11.55 -3.20
C THR A 78 6.84 12.69 -3.47
N ALA A 79 6.96 13.12 -4.72
CA ALA A 79 7.86 14.21 -5.09
C ALA A 79 7.49 15.51 -4.37
N TYR A 80 6.19 15.83 -4.27
CA TYR A 80 5.70 16.99 -3.51
C TYR A 80 6.05 16.90 -2.02
N LEU A 81 5.78 15.75 -1.39
CA LEU A 81 6.03 15.52 0.05
C LEU A 81 7.53 15.54 0.41
N LEU A 82 8.41 15.32 -0.58
CA LEU A 82 9.86 15.48 -0.45
C LEU A 82 10.36 16.90 -0.76
N GLY A 83 9.47 17.84 -1.13
CA GLY A 83 9.81 19.23 -1.41
C GLY A 83 10.05 19.55 -2.89
N GLY A 84 9.55 18.72 -3.81
CA GLY A 84 9.59 18.97 -5.24
C GLY A 84 8.88 20.28 -5.65
N SER A 85 9.49 21.03 -6.57
CA SER A 85 8.91 22.27 -7.10
C SER A 85 7.77 22.00 -8.10
N SER A 86 6.97 23.02 -8.43
CA SER A 86 5.93 22.90 -9.48
C SER A 86 6.48 22.36 -10.79
N ASP A 87 7.65 22.87 -11.20
CA ASP A 87 8.26 22.53 -12.48
C ASP A 87 8.84 21.10 -12.44
N HIS A 88 9.18 20.60 -11.24
CA HIS A 88 9.52 19.20 -11.05
C HIS A 88 8.30 18.31 -11.26
N LEU A 89 7.16 18.65 -10.63
CA LEU A 89 5.91 17.90 -10.78
C LEU A 89 5.44 17.86 -12.25
N ASP A 90 5.61 18.97 -12.99
CA ASP A 90 5.29 19.02 -14.42
C ASP A 90 6.10 18.02 -15.24
N ARG A 91 7.42 17.96 -15.02
CA ARG A 91 8.29 17.00 -15.71
C ARG A 91 7.94 15.56 -15.39
N LEU A 92 7.62 15.27 -14.13
CA LEU A 92 7.23 13.92 -13.71
C LEU A 92 5.90 13.51 -14.36
N TYR A 93 4.90 14.40 -14.36
CA TYR A 93 3.62 14.14 -15.01
C TYR A 93 3.79 13.93 -16.52
N GLU A 94 4.56 14.78 -17.20
CA GLU A 94 4.81 14.64 -18.63
C GLU A 94 5.55 13.34 -18.98
N ALA A 95 6.48 12.89 -18.13
CA ALA A 95 7.18 11.63 -18.34
C ALA A 95 6.25 10.42 -18.14
N GLU A 96 5.57 10.35 -17.00
CA GLU A 96 4.76 9.19 -16.59
C GLU A 96 3.46 9.07 -17.41
N SER A 97 2.86 10.19 -17.82
CA SER A 97 1.61 10.20 -18.61
C SER A 97 1.75 9.58 -20.00
N LYS A 98 2.96 9.46 -20.54
CA LYS A 98 3.20 8.86 -21.87
C LYS A 98 2.87 7.37 -21.94
N GLU A 99 2.94 6.67 -20.81
CA GLU A 99 2.63 5.24 -20.72
C GLU A 99 1.18 4.98 -20.31
N GLN A 100 0.43 6.01 -19.92
CA GLN A 100 -0.95 5.86 -19.46
C GLN A 100 -1.94 5.77 -20.62
N GLU A 101 -3.05 5.10 -20.35
CA GLU A 101 -4.17 4.97 -21.28
C GLU A 101 -5.34 5.84 -20.78
N PRO A 102 -6.11 6.46 -21.69
CA PRO A 102 -7.28 7.22 -21.31
C PRO A 102 -8.40 6.32 -20.80
N TRP A 103 -9.37 6.91 -20.10
CA TRP A 103 -10.59 6.20 -19.72
C TRP A 103 -11.29 5.55 -20.92
N THR A 104 -11.65 4.29 -20.77
CA THR A 104 -12.50 3.56 -21.71
C THR A 104 -13.90 3.40 -21.11
N ALA A 105 -14.93 3.42 -21.96
CA ALA A 105 -16.31 3.21 -21.52
C ALA A 105 -16.46 1.82 -20.86
N SER A 106 -17.21 1.78 -19.76
CA SER A 106 -17.55 0.52 -19.07
C SER A 106 -18.56 -0.30 -19.88
N PRO A 107 -18.57 -1.64 -19.77
CA PRO A 107 -19.61 -2.47 -20.40
C PRO A 107 -21.04 -2.10 -19.98
N SER A 108 -21.22 -1.65 -18.74
CA SER A 108 -22.48 -1.10 -18.23
C SER A 108 -22.23 -0.18 -17.02
N GLU A 109 -23.23 0.61 -16.65
CA GLU A 109 -23.23 1.42 -15.43
C GLU A 109 -23.42 0.55 -14.18
N ILE A 110 -23.03 1.10 -13.03
CA ILE A 110 -23.37 0.59 -11.70
C ILE A 110 -24.51 1.46 -11.18
N GLY A 111 -25.75 1.02 -11.40
CA GLY A 111 -26.92 1.89 -11.30
C GLY A 111 -27.38 2.26 -9.89
N GLN A 112 -27.37 1.34 -8.93
CA GLN A 112 -27.87 1.57 -7.56
C GLN A 112 -26.85 1.18 -6.49
N ALA A 113 -26.95 1.83 -5.33
CA ALA A 113 -26.06 1.61 -4.18
C ALA A 113 -26.23 0.24 -3.52
N GLU A 114 -27.25 -0.52 -3.91
CA GLU A 114 -27.49 -1.89 -3.48
C GLU A 114 -26.80 -2.90 -4.41
N ASP A 115 -26.53 -2.52 -5.67
CA ASP A 115 -26.02 -3.40 -6.73
C ASP A 115 -24.51 -3.24 -7.00
N TRP A 116 -23.83 -2.29 -6.35
CA TRP A 116 -22.42 -1.98 -6.62
C TRP A 116 -21.46 -3.16 -6.43
N ARG A 117 -21.88 -4.18 -5.68
CA ARG A 117 -21.10 -5.41 -5.48
C ARG A 117 -21.14 -6.38 -6.66
N VAL A 118 -22.08 -6.25 -7.60
CA VAL A 118 -22.31 -7.19 -8.72
C VAL A 118 -21.15 -7.24 -9.71
N ALA A 119 -20.38 -6.16 -9.83
CA ALA A 119 -19.24 -6.06 -10.74
C ALA A 119 -17.88 -6.21 -10.03
N LEU A 120 -17.83 -6.64 -8.77
CA LEU A 120 -16.57 -6.76 -8.03
C LEU A 120 -15.64 -7.74 -8.74
N GLY A 121 -14.37 -7.35 -8.87
CA GLY A 121 -13.33 -8.11 -9.55
C GLY A 121 -13.35 -8.00 -11.08
N LYS A 122 -14.34 -7.29 -11.66
CA LYS A 122 -14.42 -7.05 -13.10
C LYS A 122 -13.67 -5.76 -13.45
N ARG A 123 -12.41 -5.90 -13.83
CA ARG A 123 -11.52 -4.75 -14.10
C ARG A 123 -12.01 -3.84 -15.22
N GLU A 124 -12.77 -4.38 -16.16
CA GLU A 124 -13.38 -3.63 -17.26
C GLU A 124 -14.47 -2.63 -16.79
N TYR A 125 -14.93 -2.75 -15.54
CA TYR A 125 -15.87 -1.82 -14.91
C TYR A 125 -15.20 -0.60 -14.23
N GLN A 126 -13.88 -0.41 -14.38
CA GLN A 126 -13.15 0.66 -13.67
C GLN A 126 -13.76 2.05 -13.82
N ARG A 127 -14.26 2.42 -15.01
CA ARG A 127 -14.91 3.71 -15.24
C ARG A 127 -16.26 3.79 -14.51
N ALA A 128 -17.08 2.75 -14.59
CA ALA A 128 -18.37 2.72 -13.91
C ALA A 128 -18.24 2.70 -12.38
N TYR A 129 -17.20 2.05 -11.83
CA TYR A 129 -16.89 2.14 -10.42
C TYR A 129 -16.49 3.55 -10.00
N LEU A 130 -15.68 4.24 -10.83
CA LEU A 130 -15.32 5.62 -10.55
C LEU A 130 -16.57 6.52 -10.56
N ASP A 131 -17.38 6.44 -11.61
CA ASP A 131 -18.64 7.19 -11.74
C ASP A 131 -19.54 6.96 -10.51
N PHE A 132 -19.71 5.70 -10.10
CA PHE A 132 -20.51 5.34 -8.94
C PHE A 132 -20.01 6.00 -7.65
N PHE A 133 -18.70 5.97 -7.38
CA PHE A 133 -18.16 6.58 -6.16
C PHE A 133 -18.17 8.13 -6.21
N GLU A 134 -18.03 8.74 -7.39
CA GLU A 134 -18.23 10.19 -7.58
C GLU A 134 -19.70 10.62 -7.34
N ASP A 135 -20.66 9.79 -7.77
CA ASP A 135 -22.09 10.00 -7.47
C ASP A 135 -22.38 9.85 -5.97
N GLU A 136 -21.81 8.84 -5.32
CA GLU A 136 -21.94 8.65 -3.87
C GLU A 136 -21.30 9.80 -3.09
N LEU A 137 -20.16 10.31 -3.55
CA LEU A 137 -19.53 11.51 -3.01
C LEU A 137 -20.48 12.71 -3.08
N SER A 138 -21.14 12.91 -4.21
CA SER A 138 -22.12 13.98 -4.39
C SER A 138 -23.33 13.81 -3.47
N ARG A 139 -23.87 12.59 -3.34
CA ARG A 139 -25.01 12.26 -2.45
C ARG A 139 -24.67 12.45 -0.97
N MET A 140 -23.42 12.21 -0.60
CA MET A 140 -22.91 12.36 0.78
C MET A 140 -22.36 13.76 1.07
N GLY A 141 -22.72 14.77 0.26
CA GLY A 141 -22.37 16.17 0.53
C GLY A 141 -20.88 16.48 0.37
N TYR A 142 -20.18 15.73 -0.49
CA TYR A 142 -18.74 15.82 -0.75
C TYR A 142 -17.83 15.48 0.45
N ASP A 143 -18.36 14.80 1.47
CA ASP A 143 -17.57 14.21 2.53
C ASP A 143 -16.96 12.87 2.07
N TRP A 144 -15.80 12.95 1.42
CA TRP A 144 -15.10 11.79 0.90
C TRP A 144 -14.64 10.82 2.01
N ASN A 145 -14.35 11.31 3.22
CA ASN A 145 -14.00 10.45 4.35
C ASN A 145 -15.18 9.56 4.74
N ALA A 146 -16.38 10.13 4.79
CA ALA A 146 -17.60 9.37 5.06
C ALA A 146 -17.89 8.33 3.96
N VAL A 147 -17.65 8.66 2.68
CA VAL A 147 -17.77 7.70 1.57
C VAL A 147 -16.78 6.55 1.72
N ILE A 148 -15.49 6.85 1.96
CA ILE A 148 -14.45 5.84 2.20
C ILE A 148 -14.90 4.90 3.32
N LEU A 149 -15.25 5.43 4.50
CA LEU A 149 -15.61 4.59 5.65
C LEU A 149 -16.86 3.76 5.40
N ARG A 150 -17.86 4.31 4.70
CA ARG A 150 -19.11 3.60 4.36
C ARG A 150 -18.85 2.35 3.54
N TYR A 151 -18.03 2.45 2.49
CA TYR A 151 -17.78 1.34 1.56
C TYR A 151 -16.62 0.44 2.02
N LEU A 152 -15.60 1.01 2.65
CA LEU A 152 -14.45 0.27 3.13
C LEU A 152 -14.81 -0.59 4.35
N CYS A 153 -15.59 -0.04 5.29
CA CYS A 153 -15.92 -0.67 6.57
C CYS A 153 -17.38 -1.17 6.64
N SER A 154 -17.98 -1.54 5.51
CA SER A 154 -19.35 -2.08 5.47
C SER A 154 -19.53 -3.32 6.38
N GLU A 155 -20.75 -3.57 6.85
CA GLU A 155 -21.00 -4.66 7.80
C GLU A 155 -20.80 -6.04 7.18
N GLU A 156 -21.27 -6.24 5.95
CA GLU A 156 -21.12 -7.49 5.21
C GLU A 156 -19.96 -7.37 4.21
N LYS A 157 -18.99 -8.29 4.32
CA LYS A 157 -17.82 -8.43 3.42
C LYS A 157 -17.13 -7.09 3.09
N PRO A 158 -16.59 -6.39 4.10
CA PRO A 158 -16.02 -5.06 3.94
C PRO A 158 -14.86 -5.05 2.94
N LEU A 159 -14.81 -4.03 2.07
CA LEU A 159 -13.71 -3.89 1.10
C LEU A 159 -12.33 -3.74 1.78
N ILE A 160 -12.30 -3.34 3.06
CA ILE A 160 -11.07 -3.30 3.85
C ILE A 160 -10.33 -4.64 3.89
N ASN A 161 -11.05 -5.76 3.70
CA ASN A 161 -10.49 -7.10 3.67
C ASN A 161 -9.96 -7.51 2.29
N SER A 162 -9.98 -6.61 1.32
CA SER A 162 -9.45 -6.77 -0.05
C SER A 162 -8.38 -5.74 -0.39
N LEU A 163 -7.91 -4.94 0.56
CA LEU A 163 -6.96 -3.85 0.29
C LEU A 163 -5.59 -4.33 -0.21
N ILE A 164 -5.23 -5.59 0.06
CA ILE A 164 -4.01 -6.22 -0.44
C ILE A 164 -4.14 -6.82 -1.85
N ALA A 165 -5.36 -6.86 -2.41
CA ALA A 165 -5.57 -7.32 -3.77
C ALA A 165 -4.80 -6.44 -4.77
N GLY A 166 -4.53 -6.97 -5.97
CA GLY A 166 -3.69 -6.26 -6.94
C GLY A 166 -2.29 -5.91 -6.38
N PHE A 167 -1.71 -6.77 -5.55
CA PHE A 167 -0.42 -6.54 -4.87
C PHE A 167 -0.39 -5.30 -3.95
N GLY A 168 -1.54 -4.91 -3.42
CA GLY A 168 -1.67 -3.79 -2.47
C GLY A 168 -1.71 -2.41 -3.09
N HIS A 169 -1.86 -2.30 -4.42
CA HIS A 169 -2.06 -1.01 -5.08
C HIS A 169 -3.24 -0.21 -4.52
N PRO A 170 -4.43 -0.79 -4.24
CA PRO A 170 -5.53 -0.03 -3.65
C PRO A 170 -5.16 0.55 -2.29
N LEU A 171 -4.44 -0.22 -1.46
CA LEU A 171 -3.96 0.23 -0.16
C LEU A 171 -2.98 1.40 -0.29
N ILE A 172 -1.98 1.29 -1.18
CA ILE A 172 -1.01 2.37 -1.43
C ILE A 172 -1.72 3.63 -1.91
N HIS A 173 -2.66 3.47 -2.86
CA HIS A 173 -3.41 4.57 -3.45
C HIS A 173 -4.28 5.28 -2.41
N LEU A 174 -4.97 4.53 -1.54
CA LEU A 174 -5.73 5.07 -0.41
C LEU A 174 -4.82 5.79 0.60
N GLY A 175 -3.63 5.25 0.87
CA GLY A 175 -2.63 5.92 1.73
C GLY A 175 -2.29 7.32 1.22
N TYR A 176 -1.99 7.46 -0.08
CA TYR A 176 -1.73 8.78 -0.67
C TYR A 176 -2.95 9.70 -0.62
N ALA A 177 -4.17 9.19 -0.83
CA ALA A 177 -5.39 10.00 -0.74
C ALA A 177 -5.49 10.75 0.59
N PHE A 178 -5.19 10.08 1.70
CA PHE A 178 -5.18 10.70 3.03
C PHE A 178 -3.97 11.60 3.27
N GLU A 179 -2.81 11.25 2.72
CA GLU A 179 -1.60 12.06 2.88
C GLU A 179 -1.68 13.42 2.23
N VAL A 180 -2.27 13.48 1.03
CA VAL A 180 -2.42 14.74 0.29
C VAL A 180 -3.86 15.26 0.30
N SER A 181 -4.74 14.67 1.14
CA SER A 181 -6.16 15.05 1.27
C SER A 181 -6.90 15.21 -0.07
N SER A 182 -6.68 14.29 -1.01
CA SER A 182 -7.29 14.35 -2.34
C SER A 182 -8.49 13.41 -2.44
N ARG A 183 -9.67 14.00 -2.65
CA ARG A 183 -10.92 13.25 -2.88
C ARG A 183 -10.89 12.47 -4.19
N GLU A 184 -10.22 12.98 -5.23
CA GLU A 184 -10.08 12.31 -6.52
C GLU A 184 -9.32 10.98 -6.35
N VAL A 185 -8.16 11.04 -5.69
CA VAL A 185 -7.36 9.85 -5.35
C VAL A 185 -8.13 8.92 -4.40
N ALA A 186 -8.96 9.46 -3.51
CA ALA A 186 -9.81 8.65 -2.64
C ALA A 186 -10.85 7.83 -3.44
N MET A 187 -11.56 8.46 -4.40
CA MET A 187 -12.54 7.76 -5.24
C MET A 187 -11.87 6.75 -6.18
N GLU A 188 -10.71 7.11 -6.73
CA GLU A 188 -9.86 6.18 -7.50
C GLU A 188 -9.48 4.95 -6.67
N SER A 189 -9.14 5.11 -5.38
CA SER A 189 -8.80 3.98 -4.52
C SER A 189 -9.97 3.01 -4.27
N LEU A 190 -11.20 3.54 -4.13
CA LEU A 190 -12.41 2.71 -4.01
C LEU A 190 -12.72 1.98 -5.31
N ALA A 191 -12.60 2.67 -6.45
CA ALA A 191 -12.75 2.04 -7.75
C ALA A 191 -11.70 0.94 -7.98
N MET A 192 -10.46 1.19 -7.57
CA MET A 192 -9.35 0.25 -7.70
C MET A 192 -9.54 -1.00 -6.84
N VAL A 193 -9.90 -0.87 -5.55
CA VAL A 193 -10.17 -2.06 -4.72
C VAL A 193 -11.36 -2.86 -5.24
N SER A 194 -12.40 -2.19 -5.77
CA SER A 194 -13.54 -2.87 -6.38
C SER A 194 -13.16 -3.66 -7.64
N CYS A 195 -12.29 -3.10 -8.49
CA CYS A 195 -11.79 -3.77 -9.69
C CYS A 195 -10.82 -4.91 -9.38
N CYS A 196 -10.02 -4.77 -8.33
CA CYS A 196 -9.05 -5.79 -7.91
C CYS A 196 -9.64 -6.87 -7.00
N TYR A 197 -10.88 -6.70 -6.53
CA TYR A 197 -11.54 -7.63 -5.62
C TYR A 197 -11.45 -9.08 -6.13
N ASP A 198 -10.83 -9.94 -5.32
CA ASP A 198 -10.53 -11.32 -5.67
C ASP A 198 -10.70 -12.25 -4.46
N ASP A 199 -10.44 -13.54 -4.62
CA ASP A 199 -10.65 -14.56 -3.59
C ASP A 199 -9.83 -14.35 -2.30
N VAL A 200 -8.92 -13.37 -2.23
CA VAL A 200 -8.18 -13.04 -1.02
C VAL A 200 -9.11 -12.61 0.13
N TYR A 201 -10.25 -11.98 -0.17
CA TYR A 201 -11.23 -11.58 0.87
C TYR A 201 -11.72 -12.79 1.69
N LYS A 202 -11.77 -13.99 1.09
CA LYS A 202 -12.28 -15.22 1.72
C LYS A 202 -11.44 -15.64 2.93
N PHE A 203 -10.14 -15.32 2.96
CA PHE A 203 -9.28 -15.63 4.11
C PHE A 203 -9.67 -14.88 5.39
N PHE A 204 -10.45 -13.80 5.26
CA PHE A 204 -10.84 -12.90 6.34
C PHE A 204 -12.35 -12.91 6.60
N ASP A 205 -13.16 -12.86 5.55
CA ASP A 205 -14.62 -12.80 5.66
C ASP A 205 -15.27 -14.19 5.72
N GLU A 206 -14.69 -15.18 5.03
CA GLU A 206 -15.29 -16.50 4.84
C GLU A 206 -14.28 -17.64 5.06
N PRO A 207 -13.70 -17.79 6.27
CA PRO A 207 -12.67 -18.80 6.51
C PRO A 207 -13.12 -20.20 6.08
N SER A 208 -12.30 -20.86 5.26
CA SER A 208 -12.59 -22.20 4.73
C SER A 208 -12.57 -23.27 5.84
N ASP A 209 -13.15 -24.44 5.59
CA ASP A 209 -13.08 -25.56 6.54
C ASP A 209 -11.64 -26.01 6.79
N LEU A 210 -10.78 -25.91 5.77
CA LEU A 210 -9.34 -26.11 5.89
C LEU A 210 -8.74 -25.13 6.90
N GLN A 211 -9.02 -23.82 6.75
CA GLN A 211 -8.51 -22.80 7.66
C GLN A 211 -9.03 -22.98 9.10
N LYS A 212 -10.30 -23.39 9.27
CA LYS A 212 -10.91 -23.61 10.59
C LYS A 212 -10.37 -24.83 11.32
N SER A 213 -10.01 -25.88 10.58
CA SER A 213 -9.51 -27.15 11.14
C SER A 213 -7.98 -27.21 11.26
N MET A 214 -7.27 -26.28 10.62
CA MET A 214 -5.81 -26.25 10.63
C MET A 214 -5.24 -25.78 11.97
N ALA A 215 -4.30 -26.56 12.50
CA ALA A 215 -3.39 -26.13 13.57
C ALA A 215 -1.99 -25.95 12.97
N PRO A 216 -1.38 -24.76 13.05
CA PRO A 216 -0.03 -24.56 12.53
C PRO A 216 0.96 -25.42 13.32
N LYS A 217 1.94 -26.01 12.64
CA LYS A 217 2.94 -26.91 13.25
C LYS A 217 3.87 -26.21 14.25
N TYR A 218 3.90 -24.88 14.20
CA TYR A 218 4.64 -24.02 15.11
C TYR A 218 3.86 -22.70 15.27
N THR A 219 4.21 -21.93 16.29
CA THR A 219 3.71 -20.56 16.46
C THR A 219 4.86 -19.64 16.82
N THR A 220 4.77 -18.38 16.40
CA THR A 220 5.77 -17.34 16.69
C THR A 220 5.13 -15.96 16.63
N SER A 221 5.66 -15.01 17.40
CA SER A 221 5.33 -13.59 17.28
C SER A 221 6.20 -12.85 16.26
N SER A 222 7.22 -13.51 15.71
CA SER A 222 8.19 -12.92 14.79
C SER A 222 7.87 -13.28 13.33
N PRO A 223 7.46 -12.31 12.48
CA PRO A 223 7.25 -12.57 11.06
C PRO A 223 8.57 -12.89 10.32
N PHE A 224 9.72 -12.47 10.86
CA PHE A 224 11.04 -12.90 10.37
C PHE A 224 11.26 -14.41 10.53
N GLU A 225 10.87 -14.98 11.68
CA GLU A 225 11.02 -16.42 11.93
C GLU A 225 10.16 -17.24 10.95
N VAL A 226 8.97 -16.75 10.61
CA VAL A 226 8.12 -17.40 9.59
C VAL A 226 8.79 -17.40 8.22
N LEU A 227 9.30 -16.26 7.72
CA LEU A 227 9.99 -16.25 6.41
C LEU A 227 11.27 -17.08 6.43
N HIS A 228 11.99 -17.13 7.55
CA HIS A 228 13.14 -18.02 7.72
C HIS A 228 12.76 -19.51 7.65
N LYS A 229 11.64 -19.90 8.27
CA LYS A 229 11.11 -21.27 8.17
C LYS A 229 10.62 -21.60 6.76
N ILE A 230 9.96 -20.66 6.08
CA ILE A 230 9.56 -20.82 4.67
C ILE A 230 10.80 -21.04 3.78
N HIS A 231 11.86 -20.25 3.97
CA HIS A 231 13.13 -20.41 3.23
C HIS A 231 13.70 -21.83 3.34
N GLY A 232 13.69 -22.41 4.55
CA GLY A 232 14.19 -23.76 4.80
C GLY A 232 13.21 -24.90 4.50
N ASP A 233 11.96 -24.61 4.14
CA ASP A 233 10.95 -25.63 3.92
C ASP A 233 11.04 -26.24 2.51
N LYS A 234 11.57 -27.46 2.45
CA LYS A 234 11.77 -28.20 1.21
C LYS A 234 10.49 -28.53 0.44
N ARG A 235 9.31 -28.43 1.07
CA ARG A 235 8.03 -28.63 0.39
C ARG A 235 7.76 -27.59 -0.69
N PHE A 236 8.41 -26.42 -0.59
CA PHE A 236 8.33 -25.39 -1.62
C PHE A 236 9.39 -25.54 -2.74
N ASP A 237 10.29 -26.53 -2.65
CA ASP A 237 11.35 -26.72 -3.64
C ASP A 237 10.76 -27.17 -4.98
N GLY A 238 11.19 -26.51 -6.07
CA GLY A 238 10.80 -26.89 -7.43
C GLY A 238 9.36 -26.53 -7.84
N ILE A 239 8.58 -25.85 -6.99
CA ILE A 239 7.24 -25.36 -7.37
C ILE A 239 7.33 -24.36 -8.53
N PHE A 240 8.30 -23.44 -8.47
CA PHE A 240 8.52 -22.41 -9.48
C PHE A 240 9.96 -22.46 -10.00
N ARG A 241 10.13 -22.21 -11.30
CA ARG A 241 11.45 -22.17 -11.97
C ARG A 241 12.06 -20.78 -11.99
N SER A 242 11.22 -19.76 -12.05
CA SER A 242 11.60 -18.36 -12.06
C SER A 242 10.72 -17.58 -11.06
N PRO A 243 11.20 -16.45 -10.52
CA PRO A 243 10.37 -15.49 -9.80
C PRO A 243 9.18 -14.99 -10.65
N GLY A 244 8.20 -14.29 -10.08
CA GLY A 244 7.19 -13.56 -10.87
C GLY A 244 5.81 -13.43 -10.25
N ALA A 245 5.04 -12.43 -10.68
CA ALA A 245 3.67 -12.16 -10.21
C ALA A 245 2.73 -13.36 -10.38
N ASN A 246 2.79 -14.03 -11.55
CA ASN A 246 1.88 -15.13 -11.90
C ASN A 246 1.99 -16.32 -10.94
N ASN A 247 3.14 -16.45 -10.25
CA ASN A 247 3.35 -17.50 -9.26
C ASN A 247 2.43 -17.34 -8.04
N VAL A 248 2.01 -16.13 -7.68
CA VAL A 248 1.13 -15.89 -6.52
C VAL A 248 -0.23 -16.55 -6.72
N GLU A 249 -0.84 -16.38 -7.90
CA GLU A 249 -2.12 -16.99 -8.22
C GLU A 249 -2.03 -18.53 -8.20
N VAL A 250 -0.98 -19.08 -8.84
CA VAL A 250 -0.73 -20.53 -8.85
C VAL A 250 -0.52 -21.06 -7.44
N LEU A 251 0.26 -20.35 -6.61
CA LEU A 251 0.54 -20.73 -5.23
C LEU A 251 -0.73 -20.80 -4.40
N LEU A 252 -1.56 -19.75 -4.43
CA LEU A 252 -2.79 -19.68 -3.63
C LEU A 252 -3.83 -20.72 -4.07
N LYS A 253 -3.82 -21.13 -5.35
CA LYS A 253 -4.72 -22.18 -5.88
C LYS A 253 -4.23 -23.60 -5.61
N THR A 254 -2.93 -23.84 -5.68
CA THR A 254 -2.38 -25.22 -5.70
C THR A 254 -1.69 -25.63 -4.39
N GLN A 255 -1.24 -24.66 -3.58
CA GLN A 255 -0.45 -24.89 -2.36
C GLN A 255 -1.02 -24.14 -1.16
N GLN A 256 -2.33 -23.90 -1.17
CA GLN A 256 -3.02 -23.12 -0.13
C GLN A 256 -2.75 -23.65 1.29
N GLU A 257 -2.69 -24.98 1.45
CA GLU A 257 -2.41 -25.61 2.75
C GLU A 257 -1.03 -25.22 3.31
N LEU A 258 0.02 -25.23 2.47
CA LEU A 258 1.37 -24.84 2.87
C LEU A 258 1.46 -23.35 3.22
N VAL A 259 0.78 -22.51 2.44
CA VAL A 259 0.69 -21.06 2.71
C VAL A 259 -0.02 -20.80 4.03
N LEU A 260 -1.18 -21.44 4.25
CA LEU A 260 -1.95 -21.31 5.48
C LEU A 260 -1.16 -21.79 6.70
N GLU A 261 -0.43 -22.90 6.61
CA GLU A 261 0.39 -23.43 7.71
C GLU A 261 1.36 -22.38 8.25
N HIS A 262 2.04 -21.66 7.35
CA HIS A 262 3.00 -20.62 7.72
C HIS A 262 2.36 -19.28 8.06
N TRP A 263 1.37 -18.85 7.29
CA TRP A 263 0.66 -17.62 7.55
C TRP A 263 0.00 -17.67 8.94
N MET A 264 -0.69 -18.76 9.29
CA MET A 264 -1.34 -18.93 10.59
C MET A 264 -0.36 -19.12 11.76
N ALA A 265 0.88 -19.54 11.49
CA ALA A 265 1.91 -19.66 12.53
C ALA A 265 2.33 -18.31 13.13
N TRP A 266 2.16 -17.20 12.41
CA TRP A 266 2.37 -15.88 12.98
C TRP A 266 1.18 -15.47 13.86
N VAL A 267 1.38 -15.52 15.17
CA VAL A 267 0.37 -15.22 16.18
C VAL A 267 0.80 -13.94 16.91
N PRO A 268 0.24 -12.77 16.57
CA PRO A 268 0.58 -11.51 17.23
C PRO A 268 0.02 -11.40 18.67
N GLN A 269 -0.67 -12.44 19.15
CA GLN A 269 -1.60 -12.42 20.30
C GLN A 269 -0.94 -12.25 21.70
N GLY A 270 0.37 -11.95 21.76
CA GLY A 270 1.08 -11.53 22.98
C GLY A 270 1.97 -10.30 22.78
N ALA A 271 1.95 -9.68 21.59
CA ALA A 271 2.70 -8.48 21.26
C ALA A 271 1.75 -7.30 21.09
N ILE A 272 2.24 -6.10 21.38
CA ILE A 272 1.47 -4.88 21.15
C ILE A 272 1.37 -4.71 19.63
N LEU A 273 0.16 -4.54 19.07
CA LEU A 273 -0.02 -4.43 17.61
C LEU A 273 0.85 -3.32 17.00
N THR A 274 1.12 -2.25 17.76
CA THR A 274 2.08 -1.20 17.41
C THR A 274 3.50 -1.73 17.16
N GLU A 275 4.00 -2.62 18.01
CA GLU A 275 5.31 -3.27 17.82
C GLU A 275 5.31 -4.20 16.62
N GLN A 276 4.17 -4.86 16.35
CA GLN A 276 4.02 -5.70 15.16
C GLN A 276 4.03 -4.88 13.87
N LEU A 277 3.41 -3.68 13.86
CA LEU A 277 3.54 -2.73 12.75
C LEU A 277 5.00 -2.34 12.51
N HIS A 278 5.74 -2.00 13.57
CA HIS A 278 7.18 -1.72 13.46
C HIS A 278 7.96 -2.92 12.90
N THR A 279 7.66 -4.12 13.39
CA THR A 279 8.33 -5.35 12.98
C THR A 279 8.10 -5.68 11.50
N ILE A 280 6.87 -5.53 10.99
CA ILE A 280 6.60 -5.73 9.56
C ILE A 280 7.26 -4.66 8.69
N GLN A 281 7.38 -3.41 9.15
CA GLN A 281 8.12 -2.36 8.44
C GLN A 281 9.61 -2.68 8.36
N ARG A 282 10.22 -3.18 9.44
CA ARG A 282 11.60 -3.67 9.42
C ARG A 282 11.78 -4.88 8.51
N LEU A 283 10.83 -5.81 8.50
CA LEU A 283 10.84 -6.98 7.61
C LEU A 283 10.77 -6.57 6.14
N ALA A 284 9.83 -5.69 5.80
CA ALA A 284 9.66 -5.17 4.43
C ALA A 284 10.89 -4.39 3.96
N THR A 285 11.49 -3.59 4.85
CA THR A 285 12.76 -2.90 4.60
C THR A 285 13.89 -3.88 4.33
N THR A 286 13.98 -4.97 5.11
CA THR A 286 14.97 -6.03 4.90
C THR A 286 14.77 -6.70 3.54
N LEU A 287 13.53 -7.07 3.19
CA LEU A 287 13.19 -7.68 1.90
C LEU A 287 13.59 -6.77 0.73
N MET A 288 13.21 -5.49 0.76
CA MET A 288 13.55 -4.52 -0.30
C MET A 288 15.07 -4.37 -0.49
N ALA A 289 15.82 -4.33 0.62
CA ALA A 289 17.28 -4.21 0.59
C ALA A 289 18.00 -5.52 0.22
N THR A 290 17.28 -6.65 0.18
CA THR A 290 17.86 -7.94 -0.15
C THR A 290 18.16 -8.01 -1.65
N ARG A 291 19.41 -8.30 -1.99
CA ARG A 291 19.86 -8.55 -3.37
C ARG A 291 20.40 -9.97 -3.47
N HIS A 292 19.88 -10.76 -4.41
CA HIS A 292 20.32 -12.14 -4.60
C HIS A 292 21.31 -12.25 -5.74
N GLU A 293 22.54 -12.70 -5.47
CA GLU A 293 23.53 -13.05 -6.50
C GLU A 293 23.86 -11.89 -7.48
N GLY A 294 23.83 -10.65 -6.99
CA GLY A 294 24.06 -9.47 -7.85
C GLY A 294 22.89 -9.11 -8.77
N LYS A 295 21.71 -9.71 -8.58
CA LYS A 295 20.49 -9.36 -9.30
C LYS A 295 19.98 -7.98 -8.90
N GLN A 296 19.14 -7.42 -9.75
CA GLN A 296 18.40 -6.17 -9.54
C GLN A 296 17.51 -6.26 -8.30
N HIS A 297 17.07 -5.09 -7.80
CA HIS A 297 16.08 -5.03 -6.72
C HIS A 297 14.76 -5.67 -7.16
N ASP A 298 14.09 -6.34 -6.23
CA ASP A 298 12.83 -7.02 -6.52
C ASP A 298 11.65 -6.03 -6.48
N PHE A 299 10.92 -5.95 -7.59
CA PHE A 299 9.77 -5.04 -7.72
C PHE A 299 8.68 -5.30 -6.68
N PHE A 300 8.43 -6.57 -6.33
CA PHE A 300 7.36 -6.94 -5.40
C PHE A 300 7.77 -6.75 -3.94
N PHE A 301 9.05 -6.89 -3.61
CA PHE A 301 9.54 -6.51 -2.28
C PHE A 301 9.44 -5.00 -2.04
N ASP A 302 9.58 -4.20 -3.10
CA ASP A 302 9.31 -2.76 -3.04
C ASP A 302 7.85 -2.44 -2.70
N HIS A 303 6.92 -3.19 -3.29
CA HIS A 303 5.49 -3.09 -2.99
C HIS A 303 5.18 -3.49 -1.54
N LEU A 304 5.85 -4.52 -1.02
CA LEU A 304 5.72 -4.88 0.39
C LEU A 304 6.15 -3.74 1.32
N LEU A 305 7.24 -3.03 1.00
CA LEU A 305 7.67 -1.88 1.78
C LEU A 305 6.65 -0.75 1.73
N THR A 306 6.25 -0.31 0.54
CA THR A 306 5.33 0.82 0.37
C THR A 306 3.93 0.55 0.95
N THR A 307 3.43 -0.69 0.89
CA THR A 307 2.17 -1.08 1.55
C THR A 307 2.23 -0.99 3.08
N THR A 308 3.39 -1.22 3.72
CA THR A 308 3.50 -1.02 5.18
C THR A 308 3.36 0.45 5.59
N HIS A 309 3.82 1.38 4.74
CA HIS A 309 3.59 2.81 4.97
C HIS A 309 2.11 3.14 4.86
N ALA A 310 1.45 2.63 3.82
CA ALA A 310 0.02 2.82 3.65
C ALA A 310 -0.80 2.27 4.84
N LEU A 311 -0.47 1.07 5.37
CA LEU A 311 -1.09 0.58 6.62
C LEU A 311 -0.94 1.59 7.75
N ARG A 312 0.26 2.14 7.94
CA ARG A 312 0.52 3.13 8.98
C ARG A 312 -0.34 4.39 8.81
N VAL A 313 -0.66 4.79 7.59
CA VAL A 313 -1.58 5.91 7.31
C VAL A 313 -3.02 5.52 7.66
N ILE A 314 -3.47 4.33 7.27
CA ILE A 314 -4.87 3.91 7.37
C ILE A 314 -5.27 3.47 8.78
N LEU A 315 -4.37 2.84 9.53
CA LEU A 315 -4.66 2.29 10.86
C LEU A 315 -5.29 3.31 11.82
N PRO A 316 -4.80 4.55 11.96
CA PRO A 316 -5.45 5.55 12.83
C PRO A 316 -6.83 6.04 12.36
N LEU A 317 -7.24 5.71 11.14
CA LEU A 317 -8.45 6.24 10.48
C LEU A 317 -9.61 5.23 10.47
N VAL A 318 -9.33 3.96 10.73
CA VAL A 318 -10.32 2.88 10.69
C VAL A 318 -10.63 2.36 12.10
N PRO A 319 -11.79 1.70 12.32
CA PRO A 319 -12.10 1.12 13.61
C PRO A 319 -11.05 0.09 14.09
N LYS A 320 -10.73 0.09 15.39
CA LYS A 320 -9.72 -0.79 16.02
C LYS A 320 -9.89 -2.28 15.69
N LYS A 321 -11.13 -2.75 15.50
CA LYS A 321 -11.44 -4.13 15.10
C LYS A 321 -10.74 -4.57 13.80
N PHE A 322 -10.37 -3.64 12.92
CA PHE A 322 -9.69 -3.93 11.65
C PHE A 322 -8.15 -3.92 11.77
N HIS A 323 -7.56 -3.44 12.87
CA HIS A 323 -6.11 -3.23 12.93
C HIS A 323 -5.36 -4.56 12.85
N GLY A 324 -5.74 -5.55 13.67
CA GLY A 324 -5.19 -6.90 13.61
C GLY A 324 -5.38 -7.57 12.23
N PRO A 325 -6.62 -7.63 11.69
CA PRO A 325 -6.88 -8.13 10.34
C PRO A 325 -6.05 -7.47 9.24
N LEU A 326 -5.83 -6.15 9.27
CA LEU A 326 -5.00 -5.46 8.28
C LEU A 326 -3.53 -5.88 8.32
N LEU A 327 -2.96 -6.07 9.52
CA LEU A 327 -1.60 -6.61 9.63
C LEU A 327 -1.52 -8.05 9.12
N ARG A 328 -2.55 -8.86 9.41
CA ARG A 328 -2.70 -10.25 8.93
C ARG A 328 -2.83 -10.33 7.41
N GLN A 329 -3.57 -9.40 6.79
CA GLN A 329 -3.68 -9.23 5.35
C GLN A 329 -2.31 -8.96 4.75
N TRP A 330 -1.61 -7.92 5.23
CA TRP A 330 -0.28 -7.61 4.72
C TRP A 330 0.69 -8.80 4.83
N PHE A 331 0.63 -9.54 5.94
CA PHE A 331 1.49 -10.71 6.10
C PHE A 331 1.14 -11.86 5.14
N LEU A 332 -0.14 -12.04 4.77
CA LEU A 332 -0.53 -12.98 3.71
C LEU A 332 0.12 -12.59 2.38
N LEU A 333 0.06 -11.30 2.03
CA LEU A 333 0.69 -10.76 0.83
C LEU A 333 2.22 -11.00 0.86
N ALA A 334 2.86 -10.71 1.99
CA ALA A 334 4.30 -10.92 2.18
C ALA A 334 4.71 -12.38 2.03
N VAL A 335 3.98 -13.32 2.66
CA VAL A 335 4.23 -14.76 2.53
C VAL A 335 4.10 -15.21 1.07
N ALA A 336 3.02 -14.81 0.39
CA ALA A 336 2.75 -15.21 -0.98
C ALA A 336 3.82 -14.66 -1.95
N ILE A 337 4.15 -13.37 -1.86
CA ILE A 337 5.20 -12.73 -2.67
C ILE A 337 6.55 -13.37 -2.38
N TYR A 338 6.92 -13.57 -1.11
CA TYR A 338 8.20 -14.18 -0.75
C TYR A 338 8.38 -15.57 -1.37
N ILE A 339 7.33 -16.40 -1.37
CA ILE A 339 7.36 -17.71 -2.01
C ILE A 339 7.41 -17.59 -3.54
N ALA A 340 6.60 -16.71 -4.12
CA ALA A 340 6.58 -16.43 -5.56
C ALA A 340 7.93 -15.91 -6.09
N GLN A 341 8.70 -15.22 -5.25
CA GLN A 341 10.05 -14.73 -5.52
C GLN A 341 11.16 -15.73 -5.14
N LEU A 342 10.80 -17.03 -5.02
CA LEU A 342 11.72 -18.14 -4.75
C LEU A 342 12.39 -18.09 -3.36
N ARG A 343 11.70 -17.49 -2.37
CA ARG A 343 12.03 -17.49 -0.94
C ARG A 343 13.47 -17.12 -0.65
N PRO A 344 13.92 -15.96 -1.11
CA PRO A 344 15.35 -15.77 -1.25
C PRO A 344 15.93 -15.29 0.10
N GLN A 345 17.20 -15.62 0.40
CA GLN A 345 17.73 -15.49 1.77
C GLN A 345 17.74 -14.04 2.27
N ILE A 346 17.06 -13.78 3.39
CA ILE A 346 17.05 -12.47 4.06
C ILE A 346 18.09 -12.37 5.17
N ASN A 347 18.78 -11.24 5.26
CA ASN A 347 19.75 -10.97 6.34
C ASN A 347 19.71 -9.49 6.76
N VAL A 348 19.22 -9.24 7.98
CA VAL A 348 19.09 -7.88 8.54
C VAL A 348 20.45 -7.18 8.67
N LYS A 349 21.53 -7.96 8.88
CA LYS A 349 22.90 -7.42 8.99
C LYS A 349 23.38 -6.76 7.71
N ASP A 350 22.79 -7.10 6.57
CA ASP A 350 23.11 -6.48 5.29
C ASP A 350 22.73 -4.98 5.27
N ILE A 351 21.85 -4.56 6.19
CA ILE A 351 21.50 -3.15 6.43
C ILE A 351 22.27 -2.63 7.64
N GLU A 352 22.22 -3.33 8.77
CA GLU A 352 22.80 -2.84 10.05
C GLU A 352 24.30 -2.56 9.93
N CYS A 353 25.03 -3.39 9.16
CA CYS A 353 26.46 -3.23 8.94
C CYS A 353 26.81 -2.36 7.72
N TYR A 354 25.81 -1.83 7.00
CA TYR A 354 26.07 -1.01 5.81
C TYR A 354 26.68 0.33 6.20
N ASN A 355 27.84 0.64 5.63
CA ASN A 355 28.52 1.91 5.87
C ASN A 355 27.89 3.01 4.99
N ILE A 356 27.42 4.09 5.62
CA ILE A 356 26.75 5.19 4.93
C ILE A 356 27.68 6.36 4.60
N ASP A 357 28.95 6.32 5.01
CA ASP A 357 29.95 7.37 4.75
C ASP A 357 29.47 8.80 5.12
N GLY A 358 28.77 8.92 6.24
CA GLY A 358 28.25 10.21 6.74
C GLY A 358 27.06 10.78 5.95
N LYS A 359 26.47 10.03 5.01
CA LYS A 359 25.25 10.43 4.30
C LYS A 359 24.06 10.49 5.28
N ASP A 360 23.24 11.52 5.14
CA ASP A 360 22.07 11.77 5.98
C ASP A 360 20.78 11.83 5.14
N TRP A 361 19.66 12.14 5.79
CA TRP A 361 18.37 12.27 5.10
C TRP A 361 18.35 13.43 4.10
N ALA A 362 19.14 14.48 4.27
CA ALA A 362 19.22 15.57 3.29
C ALA A 362 19.90 15.09 1.99
N TRP A 363 20.92 14.23 2.11
CA TRP A 363 21.49 13.54 0.97
C TRP A 363 20.46 12.62 0.30
N VAL A 364 19.72 11.81 1.07
CA VAL A 364 18.68 10.91 0.53
C VAL A 364 17.59 11.70 -0.20
N ASP A 365 17.09 12.79 0.37
CA ASP A 365 16.08 13.64 -0.26
C ASP A 365 16.55 14.21 -1.60
N LYS A 366 17.81 14.65 -1.65
CA LYS A 366 18.42 15.13 -2.88
C LYS A 366 18.46 14.02 -3.94
N GLN A 367 18.87 12.81 -3.58
CA GLN A 367 18.91 11.69 -4.52
C GLN A 367 17.50 11.31 -5.00
N ALA A 368 16.55 11.22 -4.07
CA ALA A 368 15.15 10.91 -4.34
C ALA A 368 14.52 11.88 -5.37
N LEU A 369 14.94 13.14 -5.40
CA LEU A 369 14.40 14.16 -6.31
C LEU A 369 15.24 14.43 -7.57
N THR A 370 16.53 14.07 -7.59
CA THR A 370 17.46 14.50 -8.65
C THR A 370 18.21 13.37 -9.34
N HIS A 371 18.17 12.15 -8.80
CA HIS A 371 18.74 10.99 -9.46
C HIS A 371 18.05 10.74 -10.81
N GLU A 372 18.75 10.16 -11.79
CA GLU A 372 18.18 9.89 -13.12
C GLU A 372 16.93 8.99 -13.04
N MET A 373 16.88 8.11 -12.05
CA MET A 373 15.75 7.21 -11.77
C MET A 373 14.62 7.85 -10.96
N ALA A 374 14.76 9.10 -10.52
CA ALA A 374 13.73 9.83 -9.76
C ALA A 374 12.44 10.07 -10.56
N ILE A 375 12.46 9.85 -11.88
CA ILE A 375 11.26 9.82 -12.72
C ILE A 375 10.38 8.59 -12.46
N SER A 376 10.94 7.50 -11.91
CA SER A 376 10.20 6.27 -11.64
C SER A 376 9.53 6.33 -10.27
N PRO A 377 8.22 6.03 -10.17
CA PRO A 377 7.55 5.91 -8.87
C PRO A 377 8.23 4.87 -7.99
N HIS A 378 8.71 3.78 -8.56
CA HIS A 378 9.31 2.66 -7.84
C HIS A 378 10.71 2.99 -7.28
N TYR A 379 11.35 4.07 -7.71
CA TYR A 379 12.60 4.54 -7.09
C TYR A 379 12.35 5.50 -5.92
N ILE A 380 11.38 6.42 -6.07
CA ILE A 380 11.20 7.52 -5.10
C ILE A 380 10.29 7.13 -3.92
N LYS A 381 9.21 6.36 -4.15
CA LYS A 381 8.29 5.89 -3.10
C LYS A 381 9.01 5.19 -1.94
N PRO A 382 9.96 4.27 -2.18
CA PRO A 382 10.59 3.48 -1.12
C PRO A 382 11.46 4.34 -0.22
N LEU A 383 12.21 5.28 -0.80
CA LEU A 383 13.03 6.25 -0.06
C LEU A 383 12.19 7.09 0.88
N ARG A 384 11.04 7.57 0.39
CA ARG A 384 10.10 8.33 1.20
C ARG A 384 9.45 7.45 2.29
N THR A 385 9.10 6.21 1.97
CA THR A 385 8.60 5.23 2.95
C THR A 385 9.60 4.99 4.07
N LEU A 386 10.88 4.77 3.77
CA LEU A 386 11.92 4.57 4.78
C LEU A 386 12.09 5.81 5.67
N LYS A 387 12.05 7.00 5.08
CA LYS A 387 12.11 8.27 5.83
C LYS A 387 10.94 8.42 6.79
N GLU A 388 9.72 8.08 6.36
CA GLU A 388 8.53 8.15 7.23
C GLU A 388 8.58 7.08 8.33
N ALA A 389 9.06 5.87 8.04
CA ALA A 389 9.31 4.85 9.06
C ALA A 389 10.33 5.34 10.09
N ALA A 390 11.42 5.97 9.65
CA ALA A 390 12.44 6.53 10.53
C ALA A 390 11.88 7.61 11.48
N LYS A 391 11.07 8.54 10.95
CA LYS A 391 10.38 9.55 11.76
C LYS A 391 9.42 8.96 12.79
N THR A 392 8.83 7.82 12.46
CA THR A 392 7.82 7.16 13.30
C THR A 392 8.43 6.46 14.50
N TRP A 393 9.60 5.85 14.31
CA TRP A 393 10.26 5.00 15.32
C TRP A 393 11.57 5.59 15.86
N SER A 394 11.81 6.89 15.61
CA SER A 394 13.01 7.65 16.01
C SER A 394 14.35 7.20 15.38
N ASP A 395 14.41 6.04 14.72
CA ASP A 395 15.55 5.47 13.98
C ASP A 395 16.93 5.67 14.66
N GLU A 396 17.00 5.47 15.97
CA GLU A 396 18.19 5.79 16.77
C GLU A 396 19.45 5.03 16.30
N GLU A 397 19.27 3.82 15.78
CA GLU A 397 20.33 2.97 15.22
C GLU A 397 20.61 3.24 13.73
N GLY A 398 19.83 4.12 13.09
CA GLY A 398 19.94 4.50 11.68
C GLY A 398 19.59 3.36 10.72
N PHE A 399 18.76 2.40 11.12
CA PHE A 399 18.40 1.24 10.31
C PHE A 399 17.73 1.63 8.99
N PHE A 400 16.73 2.51 9.05
CA PHE A 400 16.00 2.94 7.85
C PHE A 400 16.86 3.85 6.97
N LEU A 401 17.67 4.73 7.58
CA LEU A 401 18.62 5.54 6.83
C LEU A 401 19.66 4.69 6.09
N ARG A 402 20.25 3.68 6.75
CA ARG A 402 21.19 2.73 6.12
C ARG A 402 20.54 2.00 4.96
N ALA A 403 19.28 1.55 5.11
CA ALA A 403 18.55 0.91 4.03
C ALA A 403 18.32 1.85 2.83
N ALA A 404 18.01 3.13 3.08
CA ALA A 404 17.79 4.12 2.03
C ALA A 404 19.08 4.42 1.26
N VAL A 405 20.19 4.62 1.99
CA VAL A 405 21.50 4.85 1.38
C VAL A 405 21.93 3.63 0.56
N LYS A 406 21.82 2.43 1.15
CA LYS A 406 22.11 1.17 0.45
C LYS A 406 21.28 1.05 -0.82
N PHE A 407 19.97 1.26 -0.74
CA PHE A 407 19.09 1.19 -1.91
C PHE A 407 19.58 2.12 -3.02
N ILE A 408 19.85 3.40 -2.72
CA ILE A 408 20.35 4.36 -3.72
C ILE A 408 21.65 3.90 -4.36
N GLU A 409 22.64 3.50 -3.55
CA GLU A 409 23.97 3.13 -4.04
C GLU A 409 24.00 1.80 -4.78
N THR A 410 23.01 0.93 -4.55
CA THR A 410 22.90 -0.37 -5.20
C THR A 410 21.80 -0.44 -6.25
N PHE A 411 21.09 0.65 -6.52
CA PHE A 411 19.97 0.65 -7.46
C PHE A 411 20.45 0.59 -8.91
N ASP A 412 20.12 -0.50 -9.61
CA ASP A 412 20.44 -0.74 -11.02
C ASP A 412 19.21 -1.20 -11.83
N GLY A 413 18.02 -0.81 -11.35
CA GLY A 413 16.72 -1.18 -11.92
C GLY A 413 16.00 -2.28 -11.13
N PHE A 414 14.88 -2.74 -11.69
CA PHE A 414 14.01 -3.74 -11.07
C PHE A 414 14.02 -5.07 -11.84
N GLY A 415 14.06 -6.16 -11.08
CA GLY A 415 13.86 -7.53 -11.54
C GLY A 415 12.71 -8.22 -10.81
N GLY A 416 12.66 -9.56 -10.88
CA GLY A 416 11.66 -10.37 -10.19
C GLY A 416 10.27 -10.41 -10.85
N LEU A 417 10.12 -9.79 -12.03
CA LEU A 417 8.85 -9.68 -12.77
C LEU A 417 8.38 -11.01 -13.38
N GLY A 418 9.32 -11.91 -13.67
CA GLY A 418 9.09 -13.28 -14.17
C GLY A 418 9.43 -13.51 -15.62
#